data_AF-A0A2N5YZ44-F1
#
_entry.id   AF-A0A2N5YZ44-F1
#
_cell.length_a   1.000
_cell.length_b   1.000
_cell.length_c   1.000
_cell.angle_alpha   90.00
_cell.angle_beta   90.00
_cell.angle_gamma   90.00
#
_symmetry.space_group_name_H-M   'P 1'
#
loop_
_entity.id
_entity.type
_entity.pdbx_description
1 polymer ?
#
loop_
_entity_poly.entity_id
_entity_poly.type
_entity_poly.pdbx_seq_one_letter_code
_entity_poly.pdbx_strand_id
1 'polypeptide(L)'
;MEPGDTIFVKTFTFDSISNRRATFNFPDEQDWEKILMYYTLKCDNATPYDGYPCGEWDYTTFTNVYEHTGHLDSTQYLHSEYTLNNLDFEVFSGAIDPKYHKYEIEYQQTEYSFSNLIESTVGEWFTNSGIGFTTGENDTKTLNLYLADSLSNAGVTAGYITSIRFYSHTVNPITFPLVFKVAQTAAAELSYDAINGLEFTTLYQGLFEYDGMGEIQIDFLSPFEWDGSSNLIFEISLPNMPLSLMVDADEMSYATQFVSFNKDFYLDINSFSYVEVPTSVFNTVSDEITICCWAYGDPDLQAQNDYLFEALGVDGERQLCVHYPWSNGSIYWDCGNDGTGYDRINLEADENEYKGQWNHLAFVKNATEGTMKIYINGELWHSGTEKTKSIAEISRFIIASGGNPSIDRSYDGHIDDFSVWDVELSQEQIQDIMYTEIDWSHPDYSDLVLYYDFNETPGSGNLIEDHSSQNADGYFLGELNRE
;
A
#
# COMPACT_ATOMS: atom_id res chain seq x y z
N MET A 1 -19.88 23.29 -65.77
CA MET A 1 -19.54 24.71 -65.56
C MET A 1 -18.70 25.15 -66.75
N GLU A 2 -19.00 26.31 -67.30
CA GLU A 2 -18.17 26.96 -68.31
C GLU A 2 -16.98 27.66 -67.64
N PRO A 3 -15.86 27.85 -68.35
CA PRO A 3 -14.73 28.64 -67.85
C PRO A 3 -15.19 30.03 -67.38
N GLY A 4 -15.00 30.32 -66.09
CA GLY A 4 -15.44 31.56 -65.44
C GLY A 4 -16.66 31.42 -64.52
N ASP A 5 -17.33 30.26 -64.49
CA ASP A 5 -18.38 29.99 -63.50
C ASP A 5 -17.80 29.94 -62.07
N THR A 6 -18.54 30.51 -61.11
CA THR A 6 -18.12 30.58 -59.70
C THR A 6 -19.13 29.86 -58.81
N ILE A 7 -18.65 28.92 -57.97
CA ILE A 7 -19.46 28.27 -56.93
C ILE A 7 -19.18 28.90 -55.57
N PHE A 8 -20.25 29.17 -54.83
CA PHE A 8 -20.19 29.63 -53.44
C PHE A 8 -20.53 28.50 -52.48
N VAL A 9 -19.55 28.13 -51.65
CA VAL A 9 -19.78 27.26 -50.50
C VAL A 9 -20.09 28.15 -49.30
N LYS A 10 -21.33 28.07 -48.78
CA LYS A 10 -21.72 28.77 -47.56
C LYS A 10 -21.23 27.99 -46.36
N THR A 11 -20.41 28.63 -45.54
CA THR A 11 -19.84 28.05 -44.33
C THR A 11 -20.62 28.54 -43.11
N PHE A 12 -20.01 29.34 -42.24
CA PHE A 12 -20.69 29.99 -41.13
C PHE A 12 -21.59 31.13 -41.61
N THR A 13 -22.63 31.40 -40.82
CA THR A 13 -23.51 32.57 -40.98
C THR A 13 -23.47 33.39 -39.70
N PHE A 14 -23.98 34.62 -39.74
CA PHE A 14 -24.09 35.45 -38.52
C PHE A 14 -25.01 34.82 -37.44
N ASP A 15 -25.86 33.86 -37.82
CA ASP A 15 -26.70 33.12 -36.87
C ASP A 15 -25.95 31.97 -36.17
N SER A 16 -24.71 31.66 -36.56
CA SER A 16 -23.87 30.58 -36.01
C SER A 16 -23.20 30.95 -34.67
N ILE A 17 -23.98 31.47 -33.72
CA ILE A 17 -23.50 32.14 -32.48
C ILE A 17 -22.77 31.23 -31.47
N SER A 18 -22.92 29.91 -31.54
CA SER A 18 -22.32 28.94 -30.61
C SER A 18 -21.19 28.10 -31.22
N ASN A 19 -21.01 28.11 -32.55
CA ASN A 19 -20.09 27.22 -33.25
C ASN A 19 -18.84 27.98 -33.69
N ARG A 20 -17.68 27.69 -33.08
CA ARG A 20 -16.40 28.36 -33.37
C ARG A 20 -15.47 27.58 -34.31
N ARG A 21 -15.82 26.34 -34.67
CA ARG A 21 -15.05 25.45 -35.55
C ARG A 21 -15.98 24.51 -36.31
N ALA A 22 -15.71 24.30 -37.60
CA ALA A 22 -16.39 23.33 -38.44
C ALA A 22 -15.51 22.93 -39.62
N THR A 23 -15.81 21.79 -40.21
CA THR A 23 -15.22 21.32 -41.47
C THR A 23 -16.26 21.49 -42.57
N PHE A 24 -15.88 22.10 -43.67
CA PHE A 24 -16.73 22.27 -44.84
C PHE A 24 -16.08 21.56 -46.02
N ASN A 25 -16.81 20.62 -46.61
CA ASN A 25 -16.32 19.91 -47.78
C ASN A 25 -16.36 20.84 -48.99
N PHE A 26 -15.32 20.74 -49.83
CA PHE A 26 -15.40 21.31 -51.16
C PHE A 26 -16.51 20.63 -51.96
N PRO A 27 -17.09 21.31 -52.97
CA PRO A 27 -18.01 20.66 -53.90
C PRO A 27 -17.33 19.48 -54.61
N ASP A 28 -18.14 18.63 -55.24
CA ASP A 28 -17.66 17.46 -55.99
C ASP A 28 -16.49 17.80 -56.94
N GLU A 29 -15.62 16.81 -57.15
CA GLU A 29 -14.35 16.93 -57.88
C GLU A 29 -14.53 17.52 -59.27
N GLN A 30 -13.80 18.61 -59.52
CA GLN A 30 -13.73 19.31 -60.80
C GLN A 30 -12.49 20.20 -60.85
N ASP A 31 -12.11 20.63 -62.06
CA ASP A 31 -10.95 21.50 -62.24
C ASP A 31 -11.29 22.94 -61.81
N TRP A 32 -10.52 23.46 -60.85
CA TRP A 32 -10.66 24.82 -60.35
C TRP A 32 -9.43 25.66 -60.69
N GLU A 33 -9.63 26.84 -61.27
CA GLU A 33 -8.53 27.77 -61.54
C GLU A 33 -8.06 28.49 -60.26
N LYS A 34 -9.00 28.81 -59.36
CA LYS A 34 -8.71 29.54 -58.12
C LYS A 34 -9.77 29.26 -57.05
N ILE A 35 -9.30 29.11 -55.80
CA ILE A 35 -10.16 29.09 -54.61
C ILE A 35 -10.04 30.46 -53.92
N LEU A 36 -11.18 31.09 -53.64
CA LEU A 36 -11.27 32.37 -52.95
C LEU A 36 -12.03 32.19 -51.64
N MET A 37 -11.38 32.50 -50.52
CA MET A 37 -12.02 32.50 -49.21
C MET A 37 -12.37 33.92 -48.79
N TYR A 38 -13.63 34.12 -48.42
CA TYR A 38 -14.14 35.38 -47.90
C TYR A 38 -14.71 35.13 -46.51
N TYR A 39 -14.30 35.93 -45.53
CA TYR A 39 -14.94 35.96 -44.23
C TYR A 39 -14.99 37.40 -43.71
N THR A 40 -16.04 37.68 -42.95
CA THR A 40 -16.23 38.92 -42.19
C THR A 40 -16.29 38.53 -40.73
N LEU A 41 -15.41 39.09 -39.91
CA LEU A 41 -15.37 38.84 -38.47
C LEU A 41 -16.08 39.97 -37.75
N LYS A 42 -16.94 39.61 -36.80
CA LYS A 42 -17.70 40.57 -36.00
C LYS A 42 -17.98 39.98 -34.64
N CYS A 43 -17.69 40.71 -33.56
CA CYS A 43 -18.17 40.34 -32.24
C CYS A 43 -19.69 40.58 -32.15
N ASP A 44 -20.43 39.68 -31.51
CA ASP A 44 -21.86 39.85 -31.25
C ASP A 44 -22.19 39.45 -29.79
N ASN A 45 -22.94 40.31 -29.11
CA ASN A 45 -23.41 40.10 -27.73
C ASN A 45 -24.40 38.91 -27.63
N ALA A 46 -24.89 38.39 -28.75
CA ALA A 46 -25.67 37.16 -28.80
C ALA A 46 -24.80 35.90 -28.65
N THR A 47 -23.46 35.97 -28.74
CA THR A 47 -22.61 34.79 -28.59
C THR A 47 -22.45 34.40 -27.10
N PRO A 48 -22.48 33.09 -26.75
CA PRO A 48 -22.50 32.67 -25.33
C PRO A 48 -21.25 33.03 -24.52
N TYR A 49 -20.16 33.41 -25.19
CA TYR A 49 -18.83 33.56 -24.60
C TYR A 49 -18.26 34.98 -24.78
N ASP A 50 -19.02 35.90 -25.39
CA ASP A 50 -18.60 37.28 -25.63
C ASP A 50 -19.78 38.23 -25.35
N GLY A 51 -19.63 39.07 -24.32
CA GLY A 51 -20.70 39.95 -23.82
C GLY A 51 -20.63 41.38 -24.34
N TYR A 52 -19.86 41.64 -25.42
CA TYR A 52 -19.55 43.00 -25.86
C TYR A 52 -19.84 43.24 -27.35
N PRO A 53 -20.47 44.37 -27.71
CA PRO A 53 -20.61 44.81 -29.10
C PRO A 53 -19.31 45.51 -29.56
N CYS A 54 -18.19 44.77 -29.69
CA CYS A 54 -16.88 45.35 -30.04
C CYS A 54 -16.73 45.83 -31.50
N GLY A 55 -17.68 45.52 -32.38
CA GLY A 55 -17.54 45.84 -33.80
C GLY A 55 -16.67 44.82 -34.55
N GLU A 56 -15.98 45.26 -35.61
CA GLU A 56 -15.31 44.40 -36.61
C GLU A 56 -13.88 43.95 -36.26
N TRP A 57 -13.39 44.15 -35.04
CA TRP A 57 -11.95 43.96 -34.77
C TRP A 57 -11.69 43.08 -33.54
N ASP A 58 -10.70 42.19 -33.72
CA ASP A 58 -10.07 41.24 -32.79
C ASP A 58 -10.71 39.86 -32.59
N TYR A 59 -10.69 39.03 -33.64
CA TYR A 59 -10.64 37.57 -33.48
C TYR A 59 -9.54 36.97 -34.36
N THR A 60 -8.73 36.07 -33.79
CA THR A 60 -7.77 35.26 -34.54
C THR A 60 -8.49 34.10 -35.21
N THR A 61 -8.36 33.99 -36.53
CA THR A 61 -8.91 32.87 -37.31
C THR A 61 -7.80 31.98 -37.82
N PHE A 62 -7.97 30.66 -37.64
CA PHE A 62 -7.12 29.64 -38.23
C PHE A 62 -7.90 28.91 -39.31
N THR A 63 -7.39 28.96 -40.54
CA THR A 63 -7.96 28.23 -41.67
C THR A 63 -6.95 27.20 -42.15
N ASN A 64 -7.38 25.94 -42.19
CA ASN A 64 -6.61 24.86 -42.79
C ASN A 64 -7.37 24.33 -44.01
N VAL A 65 -6.64 24.15 -45.11
CA VAL A 65 -7.14 23.47 -46.32
C VAL A 65 -6.46 22.10 -46.35
N TYR A 66 -7.26 21.04 -46.38
CA TYR A 66 -6.78 19.67 -46.40
C TYR A 66 -6.93 19.09 -47.81
N GLU A 67 -5.84 18.62 -48.38
CA GLU A 67 -5.85 17.81 -49.61
C GLU A 67 -5.76 16.34 -49.19
N HIS A 68 -6.84 15.60 -49.36
CA HIS A 68 -6.88 14.16 -49.05
C HIS A 68 -6.41 13.37 -50.27
N THR A 69 -5.09 13.26 -50.45
CA THR A 69 -4.46 12.57 -51.60
C THR A 69 -4.60 11.05 -51.56
N GLY A 70 -5.13 10.48 -50.46
CA GLY A 70 -5.15 9.03 -50.23
C GLY A 70 -3.76 8.42 -49.97
N HIS A 71 -2.70 9.21 -50.09
CA HIS A 71 -1.34 8.85 -49.70
C HIS A 71 -1.09 9.40 -48.30
N LEU A 72 -1.02 8.51 -47.31
CA LEU A 72 -0.55 8.87 -45.98
C LEU A 72 0.91 9.32 -46.10
N ASP A 73 1.18 10.59 -45.80
CA ASP A 73 2.56 11.03 -45.56
C ASP A 73 3.03 10.38 -44.25
N SER A 74 3.81 9.32 -44.40
CA SER A 74 4.60 8.63 -43.36
C SER A 74 3.97 8.54 -41.96
N THR A 75 3.11 7.54 -41.72
CA THR A 75 2.85 7.07 -40.34
C THR A 75 4.00 6.18 -39.86
N GLN A 76 5.25 6.64 -39.97
CA GLN A 76 6.36 5.95 -39.30
C GLN A 76 6.24 6.24 -37.80
N TYR A 77 5.41 5.44 -37.13
CA TYR A 77 5.31 5.43 -35.69
C TYR A 77 6.54 4.69 -35.15
N LEU A 78 7.52 5.44 -34.67
CA LEU A 78 8.61 4.89 -33.90
C LEU A 78 8.07 4.70 -32.48
N HIS A 79 7.90 3.45 -32.08
CA HIS A 79 7.68 3.07 -30.69
C HIS A 79 8.99 2.49 -30.18
N SER A 80 9.42 2.91 -29.00
CA SER A 80 10.59 2.34 -28.35
C SER A 80 10.35 0.85 -28.10
N GLU A 81 11.31 0.00 -28.49
CA GLU A 81 11.22 -1.45 -28.19
C GLU A 81 11.26 -1.72 -26.68
N TYR A 82 11.82 -0.78 -25.90
CA TYR A 82 11.93 -0.83 -24.46
C TYR A 82 11.66 0.56 -23.89
N THR A 83 10.98 0.60 -22.75
CA THR A 83 10.82 1.80 -21.93
C THR A 83 11.46 1.56 -20.57
N LEU A 84 11.92 2.62 -19.91
CA LEU A 84 12.39 2.58 -18.53
C LEU A 84 11.40 3.39 -17.70
N ASN A 85 10.74 2.76 -16.73
CA ASN A 85 9.63 3.38 -15.97
C ASN A 85 8.57 4.00 -16.91
N ASN A 86 8.23 3.28 -17.99
CA ASN A 86 7.32 3.71 -19.04
C ASN A 86 7.71 5.00 -19.80
N LEU A 87 8.98 5.39 -19.72
CA LEU A 87 9.55 6.52 -20.45
C LEU A 87 10.53 6.05 -21.53
N ASP A 88 10.56 6.78 -22.64
CA ASP A 88 11.57 6.60 -23.67
C ASP A 88 12.97 6.94 -23.15
N PHE A 89 13.98 6.19 -23.57
CA PHE A 89 15.38 6.46 -23.22
C PHE A 89 16.30 6.24 -24.43
N GLU A 90 17.34 7.07 -24.55
CA GLU A 90 18.37 6.88 -25.59
C GLU A 90 19.49 5.92 -25.11
N VAL A 91 19.90 6.05 -23.85
CA VAL A 91 20.92 5.22 -23.20
C VAL A 91 20.54 5.04 -21.75
N PHE A 92 20.41 3.79 -21.31
CA PHE A 92 20.24 3.45 -19.91
C PHE A 92 21.53 2.78 -19.39
N SER A 93 22.02 3.26 -18.24
CA SER A 93 23.11 2.62 -17.50
C SER A 93 22.51 1.90 -16.30
N GLY A 94 22.24 0.61 -16.45
CA GLY A 94 21.74 -0.25 -15.37
C GLY A 94 22.80 -1.24 -14.88
N ALA A 95 22.50 -1.90 -13.77
CA ALA A 95 23.23 -3.09 -13.35
C ALA A 95 22.59 -4.33 -13.97
N ILE A 96 23.41 -5.25 -14.49
CA ILE A 96 22.94 -6.55 -15.01
C ILE A 96 22.75 -7.55 -13.85
N ASP A 97 23.43 -7.29 -12.72
CA ASP A 97 23.30 -8.05 -11.49
C ASP A 97 22.50 -7.22 -10.46
N PRO A 98 21.65 -7.87 -9.64
CA PRO A 98 20.95 -7.21 -8.55
C PRO A 98 21.91 -6.40 -7.69
N LYS A 99 21.58 -5.14 -7.43
CA LYS A 99 22.29 -4.32 -6.45
C LYS A 99 21.69 -4.59 -5.10
N TYR A 100 22.53 -4.92 -4.14
CA TYR A 100 22.13 -5.10 -2.75
C TYR A 100 22.50 -3.84 -1.98
N HIS A 101 21.60 -3.35 -1.15
CA HIS A 101 21.97 -2.40 -0.11
C HIS A 101 22.85 -3.12 0.91
N LYS A 102 24.12 -2.69 1.00
CA LYS A 102 25.05 -3.20 1.99
C LYS A 102 24.94 -2.32 3.24
N TYR A 103 24.34 -2.85 4.28
CA TYR A 103 24.37 -2.26 5.61
C TYR A 103 25.57 -2.84 6.36
N GLU A 104 26.53 -1.99 6.71
CA GLU A 104 27.58 -2.34 7.66
C GLU A 104 27.14 -1.84 9.04
N ILE A 105 26.89 -2.77 9.96
CA ILE A 105 26.52 -2.46 11.34
C ILE A 105 27.74 -2.79 12.21
N GLU A 106 28.25 -1.80 12.92
CA GLU A 106 29.31 -1.97 13.92
C GLU A 106 28.69 -2.04 15.31
N TYR A 107 28.98 -3.11 16.04
CA TYR A 107 28.49 -3.30 17.40
C TYR A 107 29.56 -2.92 18.42
N GLN A 108 29.18 -2.14 19.44
CA GLN A 108 30.06 -1.83 20.57
C GLN A 108 29.71 -2.71 21.76
N GLN A 109 30.67 -3.52 22.21
CA GLN A 109 30.53 -4.28 23.44
C GLN A 109 30.83 -3.36 24.64
N THR A 110 29.88 -3.29 25.58
CA THR A 110 30.07 -2.54 26.83
C THR A 110 30.41 -3.50 27.96
N GLU A 111 31.57 -3.33 28.57
CA GLU A 111 31.94 -4.06 29.78
C GLU A 111 31.61 -3.23 31.03
N TYR A 112 30.81 -3.78 31.93
CA TYR A 112 30.55 -3.17 33.23
C TYR A 112 31.47 -3.78 34.30
N SER A 113 31.85 -2.94 35.26
CA SER A 113 32.43 -3.41 36.52
C SER A 113 31.45 -3.12 37.65
N PHE A 114 30.97 -4.18 38.29
CA PHE A 114 30.03 -4.07 39.40
C PHE A 114 30.76 -4.19 40.74
N SER A 115 30.36 -3.39 41.72
CA SER A 115 30.84 -3.53 43.09
C SER A 115 30.11 -4.63 43.87
N ASN A 116 28.88 -4.95 43.45
CA ASN A 116 28.04 -6.03 43.96
C ASN A 116 27.05 -6.42 42.85
N LEU A 117 26.85 -7.72 42.63
CA LEU A 117 25.86 -8.27 41.69
C LEU A 117 24.89 -9.13 42.51
N ILE A 118 23.59 -8.88 42.33
CA ILE A 118 22.53 -9.67 42.95
C ILE A 118 21.87 -10.48 41.85
N GLU A 119 21.82 -11.79 42.05
CA GLU A 119 21.17 -12.72 41.12
C GLU A 119 19.85 -13.19 41.73
N SER A 120 18.80 -13.22 40.92
CA SER A 120 17.46 -13.68 41.31
C SER A 120 16.94 -14.62 40.25
N THR A 121 16.35 -15.74 40.67
CA THR A 121 15.79 -16.76 39.79
C THR A 121 14.28 -16.59 39.74
N VAL A 122 13.76 -16.25 38.58
CA VAL A 122 12.32 -16.14 38.30
C VAL A 122 11.89 -17.42 37.59
N GLY A 123 10.94 -18.15 38.17
CA GLY A 123 10.46 -19.42 37.62
C GLY A 123 11.29 -20.65 37.97
N GLU A 124 11.03 -21.79 37.31
CA GLU A 124 11.77 -23.04 37.48
C GLU A 124 12.80 -23.27 36.35
N TRP A 125 14.02 -23.68 36.71
CA TRP A 125 15.18 -23.72 35.80
C TRP A 125 15.32 -24.98 34.94
N PHE A 126 14.35 -25.91 34.93
CA PHE A 126 14.55 -27.25 34.33
C PHE A 126 13.28 -27.96 33.80
N THR A 127 12.21 -27.22 33.53
CA THR A 127 11.08 -27.79 32.79
C THR A 127 11.43 -27.76 31.32
N ASN A 128 11.66 -28.94 30.72
CA ASN A 128 11.86 -29.12 29.29
C ASN A 128 10.54 -28.91 28.53
N SER A 129 9.93 -27.75 28.73
CA SER A 129 8.75 -27.24 28.04
C SER A 129 9.30 -26.51 26.82
N GLY A 130 9.44 -27.26 25.72
CA GLY A 130 10.14 -26.83 24.51
C GLY A 130 9.50 -25.61 23.82
N ILE A 131 9.75 -24.43 24.34
CA ILE A 131 9.47 -23.14 23.72
C ILE A 131 10.79 -22.57 23.20
N GLY A 132 10.89 -22.38 21.89
CA GLY A 132 12.08 -21.86 21.24
C GLY A 132 12.07 -20.34 21.17
N PHE A 133 13.24 -19.71 21.37
CA PHE A 133 13.49 -18.38 20.81
C PHE A 133 13.44 -18.38 19.29
N THR A 134 13.67 -19.53 18.65
CA THR A 134 13.38 -19.77 17.23
C THR A 134 13.21 -21.27 16.96
N THR A 135 12.40 -21.63 15.96
CA THR A 135 12.25 -23.01 15.47
C THR A 135 13.23 -23.37 14.35
N GLY A 136 14.12 -22.45 13.95
CA GLY A 136 14.94 -22.61 12.75
C GLY A 136 14.11 -22.42 11.47
N GLU A 137 14.78 -22.00 10.40
CA GLU A 137 14.21 -21.75 9.05
C GLU A 137 13.40 -20.45 8.87
N ASN A 138 13.08 -19.72 9.95
CA ASN A 138 12.38 -18.44 9.89
C ASN A 138 13.02 -17.38 10.80
N ASP A 139 12.85 -16.10 10.42
CA ASP A 139 13.03 -15.00 11.35
C ASP A 139 12.06 -15.19 12.53
N THR A 140 12.43 -14.74 13.73
CA THR A 140 11.60 -14.94 14.91
C THR A 140 11.55 -13.70 15.76
N LYS A 141 10.33 -13.28 16.13
CA LYS A 141 10.09 -12.30 17.18
C LYS A 141 9.30 -12.96 18.30
N THR A 142 9.76 -12.82 19.53
CA THR A 142 9.02 -13.25 20.72
C THR A 142 8.77 -12.08 21.65
N LEU A 143 7.59 -12.03 22.25
CA LEU A 143 7.25 -11.14 23.35
C LEU A 143 7.02 -12.01 24.59
N ASN A 144 7.71 -11.74 25.69
CA ASN A 144 7.68 -12.56 26.90
C ASN A 144 7.34 -11.68 28.11
N LEU A 145 6.19 -11.94 28.73
CA LEU A 145 5.67 -11.18 29.88
C LEU A 145 6.14 -11.79 31.21
N TYR A 146 6.73 -10.94 32.06
CA TYR A 146 7.11 -11.23 33.43
C TYR A 146 6.34 -10.34 34.38
N LEU A 147 5.54 -10.94 35.27
CA LEU A 147 4.77 -10.19 36.25
C LEU A 147 5.66 -9.62 37.36
N ALA A 148 5.37 -8.39 37.80
CA ALA A 148 6.06 -7.71 38.87
C ALA A 148 6.03 -8.51 40.18
N ASP A 149 4.93 -9.21 40.47
CA ASP A 149 4.81 -10.10 41.62
C ASP A 149 5.77 -11.28 41.52
N SER A 150 5.94 -11.88 40.33
CA SER A 150 6.90 -12.97 40.10
C SER A 150 8.34 -12.50 40.27
N LEU A 151 8.67 -11.32 39.74
CA LEU A 151 9.98 -10.69 39.91
C LEU A 151 10.27 -10.40 41.39
N SER A 152 9.31 -9.81 42.10
CA SER A 152 9.46 -9.45 43.52
C SER A 152 9.58 -10.69 44.41
N ASN A 153 8.79 -11.74 44.15
CA ASN A 153 8.86 -13.01 44.88
C ASN A 153 10.19 -13.75 44.65
N ALA A 154 10.79 -13.60 43.47
CA ALA A 154 12.12 -14.11 43.14
C ALA A 154 13.25 -13.32 43.82
N GLY A 155 12.95 -12.17 44.45
CA GLY A 155 13.92 -11.31 45.13
C GLY A 155 14.47 -10.17 44.28
N VAL A 156 13.93 -9.93 43.09
CA VAL A 156 14.26 -8.75 42.29
C VAL A 156 13.71 -7.52 43.00
N THR A 157 14.56 -6.51 43.21
CA THR A 157 14.17 -5.23 43.82
C THR A 157 14.14 -4.12 42.78
N ALA A 158 13.31 -3.10 42.99
CA ALA A 158 13.34 -1.87 42.20
C ALA A 158 14.78 -1.32 42.05
N GLY A 159 15.12 -0.87 40.84
CA GLY A 159 16.46 -0.41 40.49
C GLY A 159 16.99 -1.03 39.20
N TYR A 160 18.32 -1.06 39.07
CA TYR A 160 18.97 -1.46 37.83
C TYR A 160 18.99 -2.98 37.62
N ILE A 161 18.47 -3.41 36.48
CA ILE A 161 18.69 -4.74 35.89
C ILE A 161 19.74 -4.59 34.79
N THR A 162 20.79 -5.40 34.82
CA THR A 162 21.96 -5.24 33.95
C THR A 162 22.17 -6.38 32.98
N SER A 163 21.57 -7.54 33.25
CA SER A 163 21.61 -8.69 32.39
C SER A 163 20.44 -9.62 32.69
N ILE A 164 20.16 -10.53 31.76
CA ILE A 164 19.24 -11.64 31.93
C ILE A 164 19.93 -12.94 31.54
N ARG A 165 19.55 -14.04 32.19
CA ARG A 165 20.05 -15.38 31.87
C ARG A 165 18.92 -16.34 31.57
N PHE A 166 19.16 -17.19 30.57
CA PHE A 166 18.32 -18.31 30.19
C PHE A 166 19.15 -19.59 30.21
N TYR A 167 18.52 -20.74 30.38
CA TYR A 167 19.17 -22.02 30.15
C TYR A 167 18.72 -22.58 28.80
N SER A 168 19.66 -23.03 27.98
CA SER A 168 19.39 -23.60 26.67
C SER A 168 19.91 -25.02 26.55
N HIS A 169 19.08 -25.88 25.97
CA HIS A 169 19.40 -27.28 25.66
C HIS A 169 19.99 -27.47 24.26
N THR A 170 20.12 -26.40 23.46
CA THR A 170 20.62 -26.48 22.10
C THR A 170 22.14 -26.78 22.09
N VAL A 171 22.57 -27.91 21.53
CA VAL A 171 23.99 -28.33 21.66
C VAL A 171 24.96 -27.63 20.70
N ASN A 172 24.47 -27.01 19.62
CA ASN A 172 25.33 -26.50 18.55
C ASN A 172 25.70 -25.02 18.79
N PRO A 173 27.00 -24.68 18.81
CA PRO A 173 27.43 -23.30 18.84
C PRO A 173 27.00 -22.55 17.57
N ILE A 174 26.63 -21.28 17.73
CA ILE A 174 26.26 -20.41 16.60
C ILE A 174 26.47 -18.94 16.97
N THR A 175 26.88 -18.13 15.98
CA THR A 175 26.94 -16.67 16.12
C THR A 175 25.83 -16.05 15.28
N PHE A 176 25.04 -15.17 15.86
CA PHE A 176 23.89 -14.58 15.18
C PHE A 176 23.58 -13.15 15.65
N PRO A 177 23.01 -12.30 14.79
CA PRO A 177 22.41 -11.04 15.23
C PRO A 177 21.28 -11.26 16.23
N LEU A 178 21.27 -10.51 17.32
CA LEU A 178 20.22 -10.52 18.34
C LEU A 178 19.82 -9.08 18.64
N VAL A 179 18.51 -8.84 18.69
CA VAL A 179 17.93 -7.64 19.28
C VAL A 179 17.11 -8.06 20.49
N PHE A 180 17.37 -7.44 21.63
CA PHE A 180 16.67 -7.68 22.89
C PHE A 180 16.17 -6.34 23.43
N LYS A 181 14.86 -6.20 23.63
CA LYS A 181 14.25 -4.97 24.15
C LYS A 181 13.36 -5.26 25.34
N VAL A 182 13.01 -4.22 26.08
CA VAL A 182 12.06 -4.29 27.19
C VAL A 182 11.05 -3.15 27.15
N ALA A 183 9.82 -3.42 27.55
CA ALA A 183 8.82 -2.42 27.89
C ALA A 183 8.27 -2.67 29.30
N GLN A 184 7.87 -1.59 29.99
CA GLN A 184 7.11 -1.67 31.25
C GLN A 184 5.62 -1.59 30.93
N THR A 185 4.80 -2.43 31.57
CA THR A 185 3.36 -2.47 31.36
C THR A 185 2.59 -2.76 32.64
N ALA A 186 1.32 -2.36 32.68
CA ALA A 186 0.37 -2.76 33.72
C ALA A 186 -0.39 -4.06 33.36
N ALA A 187 -0.27 -4.55 32.12
CA ALA A 187 -0.99 -5.73 31.65
C ALA A 187 -0.51 -7.00 32.35
N ALA A 188 -1.45 -7.84 32.78
CA ALA A 188 -1.18 -9.10 33.47
C ALA A 188 -1.16 -10.33 32.55
N GLU A 189 -1.50 -10.12 31.28
CA GLU A 189 -1.44 -11.09 30.18
C GLU A 189 -1.14 -10.34 28.88
N LEU A 190 -0.62 -11.05 27.88
CA LEU A 190 -0.41 -10.50 26.55
C LEU A 190 -1.72 -10.47 25.77
N SER A 191 -1.97 -9.34 25.13
CA SER A 191 -3.03 -9.09 24.15
C SER A 191 -2.54 -7.98 23.21
N TYR A 192 -3.25 -7.75 22.10
CA TYR A 192 -2.96 -6.61 21.22
C TYR A 192 -2.96 -5.28 21.99
N ASP A 193 -4.02 -5.01 22.77
CA ASP A 193 -4.13 -3.80 23.57
C ASP A 193 -3.00 -3.66 24.61
N ALA A 194 -2.48 -4.79 25.12
CA ALA A 194 -1.39 -4.79 26.09
C ALA A 194 -0.05 -4.36 25.49
N ILE A 195 0.12 -4.53 24.18
CA ILE A 195 1.39 -4.26 23.46
C ILE A 195 1.30 -3.01 22.59
N ASN A 196 0.10 -2.64 22.12
CA ASN A 196 -0.11 -1.50 21.25
C ASN A 196 0.31 -0.18 21.92
N GLY A 197 1.14 0.60 21.24
CA GLY A 197 1.65 1.89 21.76
C GLY A 197 2.67 1.78 22.90
N LEU A 198 3.18 0.58 23.24
CA LEU A 198 4.28 0.46 24.19
C LEU A 198 5.61 0.95 23.59
N GLU A 199 6.34 1.74 24.37
CA GLU A 199 7.71 2.12 24.03
C GLU A 199 8.70 1.06 24.53
N PHE A 200 9.39 0.41 23.59
CA PHE A 200 10.43 -0.56 23.89
C PHE A 200 11.80 0.11 23.99
N THR A 201 12.51 -0.14 25.09
CA THR A 201 13.91 0.23 25.26
C THR A 201 14.81 -0.91 24.78
N THR A 202 15.68 -0.63 23.80
CA THR A 202 16.69 -1.60 23.37
C THR A 202 17.72 -1.85 24.46
N LEU A 203 17.75 -3.08 24.95
CA LEU A 203 18.70 -3.54 25.96
C LEU A 203 19.91 -4.21 25.35
N TYR A 204 19.78 -4.91 24.23
CA TYR A 204 20.91 -5.48 23.50
C TYR A 204 20.65 -5.40 22.00
N GLN A 205 21.71 -5.11 21.23
CA GLN A 205 21.70 -5.18 19.77
C GLN A 205 23.13 -5.50 19.32
N GLY A 206 23.34 -6.70 18.80
CA GLY A 206 24.70 -7.22 18.62
C GLY A 206 24.79 -8.55 17.88
N LEU A 207 26.00 -8.93 17.48
CA LEU A 207 26.31 -10.33 17.21
C LEU A 207 26.47 -11.06 18.55
N PHE A 208 25.57 -12.00 18.80
CA PHE A 208 25.56 -12.85 19.97
C PHE A 208 26.27 -14.17 19.68
N GLU A 209 27.26 -14.52 20.51
CA GLU A 209 28.00 -15.78 20.43
C GLU A 209 27.37 -16.79 21.38
N TYR A 210 26.78 -17.86 20.83
CA TYR A 210 26.26 -18.98 21.59
C TYR A 210 27.22 -20.16 21.53
N ASP A 211 27.69 -20.61 22.70
CA ASP A 211 28.72 -21.65 22.85
C ASP A 211 28.17 -23.09 22.89
N GLY A 212 26.85 -23.27 22.75
CA GLY A 212 26.16 -24.55 22.92
C GLY A 212 25.48 -24.69 24.29
N MET A 213 24.99 -25.89 24.58
CA MET A 213 24.11 -26.18 25.71
C MET A 213 24.65 -25.62 27.04
N GLY A 214 23.80 -24.88 27.76
CA GLY A 214 24.16 -24.24 29.01
C GLY A 214 23.43 -22.92 29.24
N GLU A 215 23.95 -22.14 30.19
CA GLU A 215 23.46 -20.79 30.47
C GLU A 215 23.84 -19.82 29.36
N ILE A 216 22.85 -19.05 28.91
CA ILE A 216 22.98 -17.94 27.97
C ILE A 216 22.78 -16.66 28.77
N GLN A 217 23.80 -15.79 28.81
CA GLN A 217 23.70 -14.48 29.44
C GLN A 217 23.65 -13.40 28.37
N ILE A 218 22.64 -12.53 28.45
CA ILE A 218 22.53 -11.33 27.62
C ILE A 218 22.82 -10.13 28.53
N ASP A 219 23.98 -9.50 28.33
CA ASP A 219 24.37 -8.28 29.02
C ASP A 219 23.78 -7.06 28.33
N PHE A 220 23.16 -6.14 29.08
CA PHE A 220 22.50 -4.99 28.49
C PHE A 220 23.50 -3.89 28.11
N LEU A 221 23.26 -3.16 27.01
CA LEU A 221 24.01 -1.98 26.54
C LEU A 221 23.96 -0.81 27.52
N SER A 222 22.95 -0.78 28.39
CA SER A 222 22.85 0.12 29.53
C SER A 222 22.01 -0.53 30.63
N PRO A 223 22.27 -0.23 31.92
CA PRO A 223 21.41 -0.70 33.01
C PRO A 223 19.98 -0.22 32.81
N PHE A 224 19.03 -1.15 32.85
CA PHE A 224 17.60 -0.87 32.77
C PHE A 224 17.04 -0.56 34.15
N GLU A 225 16.43 0.61 34.33
CA GLU A 225 15.81 0.99 35.61
C GLU A 225 14.38 0.46 35.69
N TRP A 226 14.17 -0.58 36.52
CA TRP A 226 12.85 -1.11 36.82
C TRP A 226 12.24 -0.42 38.04
N ASP A 227 10.96 -0.05 37.93
CA ASP A 227 10.23 0.68 38.98
C ASP A 227 9.84 -0.19 40.20
N GLY A 228 9.93 -1.51 40.08
CA GLY A 228 9.53 -2.48 41.11
C GLY A 228 8.03 -2.78 41.17
N SER A 229 7.22 -2.24 40.26
CA SER A 229 5.76 -2.40 40.24
C SER A 229 5.17 -2.73 38.89
N SER A 230 5.82 -2.32 37.80
CA SER A 230 5.40 -2.62 36.43
C SER A 230 5.79 -4.04 36.05
N ASN A 231 4.92 -4.71 35.30
CA ASN A 231 5.28 -5.95 34.61
C ASN A 231 6.25 -5.62 33.47
N LEU A 232 7.06 -6.59 33.08
CA LEU A 232 8.05 -6.42 32.02
C LEU A 232 7.70 -7.29 30.83
N ILE A 233 7.71 -6.70 29.62
CA ILE A 233 7.65 -7.44 28.37
C ILE A 233 9.02 -7.39 27.73
N PHE A 234 9.65 -8.55 27.55
CA PHE A 234 10.90 -8.66 26.79
C PHE A 234 10.61 -9.06 25.33
N GLU A 235 11.04 -8.22 24.40
CA GLU A 235 11.07 -8.52 22.96
C GLU A 235 12.41 -9.17 22.60
N ILE A 236 12.37 -10.31 21.94
CA ILE A 236 13.55 -10.99 21.39
C ILE A 236 13.35 -11.14 19.89
N SER A 237 14.22 -10.54 19.10
CA SER A 237 14.21 -10.66 17.65
C SER A 237 15.48 -11.34 17.16
N LEU A 238 15.30 -12.44 16.44
CA LEU A 238 16.35 -13.27 15.84
C LEU A 238 16.11 -13.37 14.34
N PRO A 239 17.17 -13.35 13.52
CA PRO A 239 17.02 -13.60 12.10
C PRO A 239 16.75 -15.08 11.84
N ASN A 240 16.43 -15.41 10.59
CA ASN A 240 16.42 -16.79 10.12
C ASN A 240 17.78 -17.44 10.38
N MET A 241 17.76 -18.52 11.18
CA MET A 241 18.94 -19.30 11.54
C MET A 241 18.78 -20.76 11.12
N PRO A 242 19.89 -21.44 10.77
CA PRO A 242 19.89 -22.86 10.41
C PRO A 242 19.74 -23.81 11.62
N LEU A 243 19.23 -23.30 12.76
CA LEU A 243 19.14 -24.01 14.03
C LEU A 243 18.01 -23.45 14.89
N SER A 244 17.29 -24.33 15.58
CA SER A 244 16.35 -23.95 16.64
C SER A 244 17.09 -23.66 17.95
N LEU A 245 16.86 -22.48 18.54
CA LEU A 245 17.39 -22.11 19.84
C LEU A 245 16.28 -22.27 20.88
N MET A 246 16.38 -23.33 21.69
CA MET A 246 15.38 -23.67 22.71
C MET A 246 15.85 -23.20 24.08
N VAL A 247 14.97 -22.54 24.84
CA VAL A 247 15.26 -22.15 26.22
C VAL A 247 14.24 -22.73 27.18
N ASP A 248 14.65 -22.88 28.43
CA ASP A 248 13.75 -23.29 29.50
C ASP A 248 12.70 -22.22 29.78
N ALA A 249 11.47 -22.66 30.00
CA ALA A 249 10.32 -21.81 30.25
C ALA A 249 9.31 -22.51 31.17
N ASP A 250 8.54 -21.73 31.92
CA ASP A 250 7.42 -22.23 32.73
C ASP A 250 6.11 -22.21 31.92
N GLU A 251 5.25 -23.20 32.16
CA GLU A 251 3.89 -23.21 31.59
C GLU A 251 2.93 -22.41 32.48
N MET A 252 2.28 -21.41 31.88
CA MET A 252 1.33 -20.52 32.57
C MET A 252 -0.10 -20.77 32.05
N SER A 253 -1.11 -20.53 32.90
CA SER A 253 -2.51 -20.73 32.54
C SER A 253 -3.15 -19.55 31.79
N TYR A 254 -2.33 -18.58 31.35
CA TYR A 254 -2.71 -17.34 30.68
C TYR A 254 -1.62 -16.96 29.69
N ALA A 255 -1.91 -16.06 28.75
CA ALA A 255 -0.98 -15.69 27.69
C ALA A 255 0.20 -14.87 28.25
N THR A 256 1.37 -15.49 28.35
CA THR A 256 2.63 -14.84 28.75
C THR A 256 3.66 -14.78 27.64
N GLN A 257 3.37 -15.39 26.49
CA GLN A 257 4.23 -15.33 25.33
C GLN A 257 3.43 -15.20 24.03
N PHE A 258 3.89 -14.31 23.15
CA PHE A 258 3.58 -14.34 21.73
C PHE A 258 4.84 -14.65 20.94
N VAL A 259 4.70 -15.43 19.88
CA VAL A 259 5.78 -15.75 18.95
C VAL A 259 5.27 -15.57 17.53
N SER A 260 6.05 -14.89 16.71
CA SER A 260 5.88 -14.85 15.26
C SER A 260 7.10 -15.48 14.61
N PHE A 261 6.84 -16.39 13.66
CA PHE A 261 7.83 -16.97 12.77
C PHE A 261 7.62 -16.51 11.31
N ASN A 262 6.69 -15.59 11.10
CA ASN A 262 6.36 -15.15 9.75
C ASN A 262 7.35 -14.07 9.34
N LYS A 263 7.68 -14.06 8.06
CA LYS A 263 8.28 -12.88 7.45
C LYS A 263 7.12 -11.95 7.15
N ASP A 264 7.35 -10.67 7.40
CA ASP A 264 6.40 -9.61 7.08
C ASP A 264 7.11 -8.65 6.15
N PHE A 265 6.63 -8.58 4.92
CA PHE A 265 7.10 -7.66 3.91
C PHE A 265 5.92 -6.88 3.38
N TYR A 266 6.19 -5.65 3.01
CA TYR A 266 5.22 -4.77 2.40
C TYR A 266 5.69 -4.34 1.02
N LEU A 267 4.73 -3.92 0.22
CA LEU A 267 4.95 -3.23 -1.03
C LEU A 267 5.50 -1.82 -0.75
N ASP A 268 6.76 -1.55 -1.10
CA ASP A 268 7.38 -0.23 -1.05
C ASP A 268 7.23 0.49 -2.40
N ILE A 269 6.58 1.65 -2.36
CA ILE A 269 6.11 2.35 -3.55
C ILE A 269 6.92 3.64 -3.65
N ASN A 270 7.92 3.63 -4.55
CA ASN A 270 8.74 4.80 -4.82
C ASN A 270 8.67 5.19 -6.30
N SER A 271 8.17 6.40 -6.60
CA SER A 271 8.21 7.10 -7.89
C SER A 271 7.68 6.36 -9.15
N PHE A 272 7.58 5.03 -9.21
CA PHE A 272 6.95 4.24 -10.27
C PHE A 272 6.84 2.78 -9.81
N SER A 273 5.90 2.50 -8.91
CA SER A 273 5.60 1.14 -8.49
C SER A 273 4.11 0.88 -8.54
N TYR A 274 3.73 -0.31 -9.01
CA TYR A 274 2.33 -0.71 -9.10
C TYR A 274 2.20 -2.23 -9.22
N VAL A 275 1.04 -2.73 -8.82
CA VAL A 275 0.63 -4.13 -9.06
C VAL A 275 -0.53 -4.11 -10.05
N GLU A 276 -0.41 -4.86 -11.13
CA GLU A 276 -1.50 -5.12 -12.08
C GLU A 276 -2.17 -6.45 -11.74
N VAL A 277 -3.43 -6.38 -11.33
CA VAL A 277 -4.25 -7.51 -10.90
C VAL A 277 -4.91 -8.17 -12.12
N PRO A 278 -4.87 -9.50 -12.27
CA PRO A 278 -5.61 -10.18 -13.33
C PRO A 278 -7.13 -10.01 -13.17
N THR A 279 -7.80 -9.42 -14.17
CA THR A 279 -9.21 -9.03 -14.00
C THR A 279 -10.21 -10.18 -13.93
N SER A 280 -9.77 -11.42 -14.19
CA SER A 280 -10.60 -12.62 -14.04
C SER A 280 -11.11 -12.84 -12.63
N VAL A 281 -10.49 -12.25 -11.61
CA VAL A 281 -10.96 -12.34 -10.22
C VAL A 281 -12.26 -11.58 -9.97
N PHE A 282 -12.59 -10.57 -10.78
CA PHE A 282 -13.74 -9.70 -10.55
C PHE A 282 -15.05 -10.19 -11.20
N ASN A 283 -15.11 -11.44 -11.68
CA ASN A 283 -16.28 -11.96 -12.40
C ASN A 283 -17.56 -12.07 -11.55
N THR A 284 -17.43 -12.10 -10.22
CA THR A 284 -18.56 -12.18 -9.27
C THR A 284 -18.91 -10.82 -8.65
N VAL A 285 -17.99 -9.85 -8.72
CA VAL A 285 -18.18 -8.49 -8.23
C VAL A 285 -19.22 -7.76 -9.08
N SER A 286 -20.25 -7.20 -8.44
CA SER A 286 -21.29 -6.44 -9.14
C SER A 286 -21.95 -5.38 -8.24
N ASP A 287 -22.85 -5.79 -7.35
CA ASP A 287 -23.58 -4.87 -6.47
C ASP A 287 -22.89 -4.65 -5.12
N GLU A 288 -22.04 -5.57 -4.70
CA GLU A 288 -21.31 -5.52 -3.42
C GLU A 288 -19.81 -5.70 -3.65
N ILE A 289 -19.01 -5.00 -2.85
CA ILE A 289 -17.56 -5.18 -2.77
C ILE A 289 -17.04 -4.62 -1.44
N THR A 290 -16.04 -5.29 -0.89
CA THR A 290 -15.18 -4.77 0.18
C THR A 290 -13.72 -4.90 -0.26
N ILE A 291 -12.94 -3.82 -0.18
CA ILE A 291 -11.50 -3.82 -0.42
C ILE A 291 -10.79 -3.41 0.86
N CYS A 292 -9.88 -4.24 1.37
CA CYS A 292 -9.11 -3.97 2.58
C CYS A 292 -7.61 -3.96 2.28
N CYS A 293 -6.85 -3.14 3.01
CA CYS A 293 -5.39 -3.15 3.00
C CYS A 293 -4.84 -2.37 4.19
N TRP A 294 -3.61 -2.65 4.57
CA TRP A 294 -2.79 -1.72 5.34
C TRP A 294 -2.11 -0.73 4.40
N ALA A 295 -2.08 0.55 4.78
CA ALA A 295 -1.37 1.59 4.04
C ALA A 295 -0.62 2.55 4.98
N TYR A 296 0.61 2.88 4.60
CA TYR A 296 1.44 3.89 5.24
C TYR A 296 1.74 4.99 4.22
N GLY A 297 1.25 6.21 4.42
CA GLY A 297 1.63 7.34 3.57
C GLY A 297 2.97 7.95 3.97
N ASP A 298 3.80 8.30 2.99
CA ASP A 298 5.07 8.99 3.23
C ASP A 298 4.80 10.35 3.92
N PRO A 299 5.40 10.62 5.10
CA PRO A 299 5.14 11.83 5.88
C PRO A 299 5.59 13.14 5.20
N ASP A 300 6.59 13.05 4.30
CA ASP A 300 7.20 14.18 3.60
C ASP A 300 6.52 14.46 2.25
N LEU A 301 5.87 13.46 1.65
CA LEU A 301 5.24 13.57 0.31
C LEU A 301 3.71 13.67 0.35
N GLN A 302 3.03 12.94 1.25
CA GLN A 302 1.58 12.97 1.34
C GLN A 302 1.06 14.26 1.99
N ALA A 303 -0.02 14.88 1.51
CA ALA A 303 -0.98 14.43 0.49
C ALA A 303 -0.63 14.84 -0.96
N GLN A 304 -0.99 14.02 -1.96
CA GLN A 304 -0.72 14.33 -3.37
C GLN A 304 -1.80 13.83 -4.35
N ASN A 305 -1.59 14.01 -5.66
CA ASN A 305 -2.55 13.63 -6.72
C ASN A 305 -2.34 12.18 -7.19
N ASP A 306 -2.27 11.24 -6.27
CA ASP A 306 -1.98 9.83 -6.52
C ASP A 306 -3.20 8.92 -6.30
N TYR A 307 -2.99 7.61 -6.37
CA TYR A 307 -4.03 6.60 -6.32
C TYR A 307 -3.55 5.44 -5.45
N LEU A 308 -4.33 5.09 -4.43
CA LEU A 308 -4.09 3.84 -3.69
C LEU A 308 -4.41 2.65 -4.61
N PHE A 309 -5.48 2.77 -5.41
CA PHE A 309 -5.77 1.88 -6.53
C PHE A 309 -6.82 2.50 -7.47
N GLU A 310 -6.86 2.03 -8.72
CA GLU A 310 -7.92 2.35 -9.69
C GLU A 310 -8.26 1.14 -10.57
N ALA A 311 -9.56 0.94 -10.78
CA ALA A 311 -10.11 -0.04 -11.71
C ALA A 311 -10.87 0.66 -12.83
N LEU A 312 -10.60 0.25 -14.07
CA LEU A 312 -11.26 0.76 -15.27
C LEU A 312 -12.17 -0.31 -15.87
N GLY A 313 -13.31 0.11 -16.39
CA GLY A 313 -14.18 -0.74 -17.18
C GLY A 313 -13.79 -0.77 -18.66
N VAL A 314 -14.59 -1.43 -19.48
CA VAL A 314 -14.25 -1.75 -20.88
C VAL A 314 -14.11 -0.51 -21.77
N ASP A 315 -14.78 0.59 -21.45
CA ASP A 315 -14.70 1.85 -22.19
C ASP A 315 -13.68 2.84 -21.56
N GLY A 316 -12.89 2.38 -20.58
CA GLY A 316 -11.90 3.18 -19.86
C GLY A 316 -12.51 4.07 -18.78
N GLU A 317 -13.77 3.86 -18.43
CA GLU A 317 -14.46 4.54 -17.35
C GLU A 317 -14.05 3.97 -15.99
N ARG A 318 -13.88 4.85 -15.00
CA ARG A 318 -13.54 4.48 -13.62
C ARG A 318 -14.63 3.65 -12.97
N GLN A 319 -14.38 2.36 -12.75
CA GLN A 319 -15.28 1.49 -12.00
C GLN A 319 -15.01 1.55 -10.50
N LEU A 320 -13.75 1.65 -10.08
CA LEU A 320 -13.33 1.77 -8.68
C LEU A 320 -12.15 2.76 -8.60
N CYS A 321 -12.09 3.60 -7.59
CA CYS A 321 -10.91 4.44 -7.34
C CYS A 321 -10.83 4.89 -5.90
N VAL A 322 -9.64 4.80 -5.33
CA VAL A 322 -9.30 5.41 -4.04
C VAL A 322 -8.19 6.42 -4.21
N HIS A 323 -8.41 7.62 -3.67
CA HIS A 323 -7.34 8.56 -3.34
C HIS A 323 -7.19 8.56 -1.82
N TYR A 324 -5.98 8.32 -1.31
CA TYR A 324 -5.71 8.17 0.12
C TYR A 324 -4.49 8.98 0.58
N PRO A 325 -4.63 10.30 0.74
CA PRO A 325 -5.70 11.16 0.27
C PRO A 325 -5.32 11.85 -1.06
N TRP A 326 -6.24 12.57 -1.68
CA TRP A 326 -5.88 13.50 -2.77
C TRP A 326 -5.12 14.71 -2.23
N SER A 327 -4.50 15.54 -3.09
CA SER A 327 -3.69 16.71 -2.70
C SER A 327 -4.39 17.77 -1.84
N ASN A 328 -5.71 17.68 -1.69
CA ASN A 328 -6.49 18.52 -0.79
C ASN A 328 -6.69 17.91 0.62
N GLY A 329 -6.02 16.79 0.94
CA GLY A 329 -6.15 16.09 2.21
C GLY A 329 -7.44 15.28 2.37
N SER A 330 -8.27 15.16 1.34
CA SER A 330 -9.49 14.34 1.41
C SER A 330 -9.26 12.93 0.88
N ILE A 331 -9.77 11.94 1.59
CA ILE A 331 -9.87 10.55 1.10
C ILE A 331 -11.11 10.44 0.22
N TYR A 332 -10.97 9.85 -0.96
CA TYR A 332 -12.07 9.66 -1.92
C TYR A 332 -12.30 8.18 -2.18
N TRP A 333 -13.57 7.77 -2.20
CA TRP A 333 -14.00 6.46 -2.66
C TRP A 333 -15.02 6.63 -3.79
N ASP A 334 -14.61 6.32 -5.01
CA ASP A 334 -15.45 6.35 -6.22
C ASP A 334 -15.80 4.94 -6.67
N CYS A 335 -17.06 4.71 -7.06
CA CYS A 335 -17.51 3.38 -7.46
C CYS A 335 -18.67 3.41 -8.49
N GLY A 336 -18.62 2.49 -9.46
CA GLY A 336 -19.74 2.15 -10.34
C GLY A 336 -20.07 3.20 -11.40
N ASN A 337 -19.13 3.59 -12.25
CA ASN A 337 -19.45 4.51 -13.36
C ASN A 337 -20.30 3.80 -14.42
N ASP A 338 -21.53 4.27 -14.62
CA ASP A 338 -22.49 3.72 -15.60
C ASP A 338 -22.55 4.52 -16.91
N GLY A 339 -21.57 5.39 -17.15
CA GLY A 339 -21.53 6.31 -18.30
C GLY A 339 -22.23 7.66 -18.04
N THR A 340 -23.02 7.81 -16.97
CA THR A 340 -23.57 9.09 -16.53
C THR A 340 -22.79 9.73 -15.38
N GLY A 341 -21.86 8.97 -14.78
CA GLY A 341 -21.08 9.31 -13.60
C GLY A 341 -20.99 8.12 -12.65
N TYR A 342 -20.22 8.27 -11.58
CA TYR A 342 -20.02 7.28 -10.51
C TYR A 342 -20.63 7.76 -9.19
N ASP A 343 -20.76 6.84 -8.24
CA ASP A 343 -21.03 7.16 -6.85
C ASP A 343 -19.73 7.56 -6.14
N ARG A 344 -19.81 8.58 -5.27
CA ARG A 344 -18.69 9.08 -4.49
C ARG A 344 -19.08 9.36 -3.05
N ILE A 345 -18.17 9.01 -2.14
CA ILE A 345 -18.07 9.62 -0.80
C ILE A 345 -16.64 10.14 -0.60
N ASN A 346 -16.51 11.25 0.12
CA ASN A 346 -15.22 11.84 0.45
C ASN A 346 -15.31 12.74 1.68
N LEU A 347 -14.24 12.78 2.47
CA LEU A 347 -14.12 13.61 3.66
C LEU A 347 -12.65 14.02 3.84
N GLU A 348 -12.40 15.18 4.43
CA GLU A 348 -11.06 15.64 4.81
C GLU A 348 -10.56 14.80 5.99
N ALA A 349 -9.34 14.26 5.88
CA ALA A 349 -8.72 13.42 6.90
C ALA A 349 -7.66 14.18 7.69
N ASP A 350 -7.44 13.80 8.94
CA ASP A 350 -6.33 14.27 9.74
C ASP A 350 -5.01 13.62 9.28
N GLU A 351 -3.87 14.28 9.47
CA GLU A 351 -2.57 13.79 8.93
C GLU A 351 -2.21 12.38 9.41
N ASN A 352 -2.50 12.06 10.67
CA ASN A 352 -2.23 10.73 11.24
C ASN A 352 -3.14 9.63 10.65
N GLU A 353 -4.26 10.00 10.03
CA GLU A 353 -5.17 9.06 9.37
C GLU A 353 -4.69 8.67 7.97
N TYR A 354 -3.57 9.22 7.46
CA TYR A 354 -3.06 8.84 6.14
C TYR A 354 -1.53 8.84 5.98
N LYS A 355 -0.75 9.41 6.90
CA LYS A 355 0.72 9.41 6.79
C LYS A 355 1.45 9.26 8.12
N GLY A 356 2.69 8.78 8.04
CA GLY A 356 3.59 8.66 9.20
C GLY A 356 3.28 7.49 10.14
N GLN A 357 2.26 6.69 9.84
CA GLN A 357 1.92 5.44 10.54
C GLN A 357 1.09 4.53 9.64
N TRP A 358 1.14 3.22 9.93
CA TRP A 358 0.26 2.24 9.31
C TRP A 358 -1.18 2.47 9.73
N ASN A 359 -2.09 2.46 8.76
CA ASN A 359 -3.52 2.46 8.99
C ASN A 359 -4.16 1.35 8.16
N HIS A 360 -5.03 0.56 8.78
CA HIS A 360 -5.84 -0.40 8.05
C HIS A 360 -7.05 0.31 7.44
N LEU A 361 -7.31 0.07 6.17
CA LEU A 361 -8.38 0.69 5.41
C LEU A 361 -9.35 -0.37 4.94
N ALA A 362 -10.65 -0.05 4.97
CA ALA A 362 -11.65 -0.83 4.26
C ALA A 362 -12.60 0.08 3.49
N PHE A 363 -12.76 -0.19 2.19
CA PHE A 363 -13.65 0.52 1.28
C PHE A 363 -14.80 -0.39 0.87
N VAL A 364 -16.01 -0.03 1.30
CA VAL A 364 -17.19 -0.88 1.18
C VAL A 364 -18.23 -0.23 0.29
N LYS A 365 -18.88 -1.04 -0.55
CA LYS A 365 -20.01 -0.67 -1.40
C LYS A 365 -21.10 -1.73 -1.28
N ASN A 366 -22.33 -1.26 -1.11
CA ASN A 366 -23.53 -2.06 -1.31
C ASN A 366 -24.54 -1.26 -2.14
N ALA A 367 -24.60 -1.52 -3.45
CA ALA A 367 -25.49 -0.85 -4.39
C ALA A 367 -26.97 -1.21 -4.14
N THR A 368 -27.24 -2.41 -3.63
CA THR A 368 -28.59 -2.90 -3.30
C THR A 368 -29.20 -2.09 -2.16
N GLU A 369 -28.42 -1.86 -1.09
CA GLU A 369 -28.83 -0.99 0.03
C GLU A 369 -28.57 0.50 -0.24
N GLY A 370 -27.81 0.82 -1.29
CA GLY A 370 -27.45 2.17 -1.67
C GLY A 370 -26.46 2.82 -0.71
N THR A 371 -25.52 2.05 -0.15
CA THR A 371 -24.53 2.54 0.83
C THR A 371 -23.10 2.43 0.32
N MET A 372 -22.26 3.37 0.76
CA MET A 372 -20.80 3.28 0.70
C MET A 372 -20.23 3.63 2.07
N LYS A 373 -19.14 2.97 2.45
CA LYS A 373 -18.49 3.17 3.76
C LYS A 373 -16.97 3.15 3.59
N ILE A 374 -16.28 3.90 4.45
CA ILE A 374 -14.83 3.86 4.62
C ILE A 374 -14.58 3.59 6.10
N TYR A 375 -13.75 2.59 6.38
CA TYR A 375 -13.26 2.30 7.73
C TYR A 375 -11.77 2.60 7.81
N ILE A 376 -11.33 3.14 8.93
CA ILE A 376 -9.91 3.33 9.26
C ILE A 376 -9.67 2.64 10.61
N ASN A 377 -8.66 1.77 10.66
CA ASN A 377 -8.30 0.96 11.83
C ASN A 377 -9.50 0.20 12.43
N GLY A 378 -10.33 -0.37 11.53
CA GLY A 378 -11.51 -1.17 11.89
C GLY A 378 -12.72 -0.37 12.38
N GLU A 379 -12.65 0.97 12.44
CA GLU A 379 -13.76 1.81 12.88
C GLU A 379 -14.40 2.56 11.70
N LEU A 380 -15.74 2.69 11.72
CA LEU A 380 -16.45 3.42 10.67
C LEU A 380 -16.06 4.90 10.67
N TRP A 381 -15.31 5.31 9.66
CA TRP A 381 -14.79 6.67 9.52
C TRP A 381 -15.76 7.57 8.75
N HIS A 382 -16.26 7.09 7.60
CA HIS A 382 -17.20 7.85 6.78
C HIS A 382 -18.21 6.95 6.07
N SER A 383 -19.41 7.47 5.79
CA SER A 383 -20.43 6.76 5.02
C SER A 383 -21.32 7.70 4.21
N GLY A 384 -21.95 7.15 3.19
CA GLY A 384 -22.96 7.85 2.39
C GLY A 384 -24.08 6.92 1.93
N THR A 385 -25.23 7.52 1.67
CA THR A 385 -26.44 6.84 1.16
C THR A 385 -26.72 7.24 -0.29
N GLU A 386 -27.76 6.66 -0.88
CA GLU A 386 -28.15 6.88 -2.28
C GLU A 386 -27.04 6.51 -3.27
N LYS A 387 -26.20 5.54 -2.89
CA LYS A 387 -25.08 5.05 -3.68
C LYS A 387 -25.45 3.75 -4.38
N THR A 388 -26.32 3.83 -5.37
CA THR A 388 -26.97 2.65 -5.99
C THR A 388 -26.38 2.22 -7.32
N LYS A 389 -25.26 2.79 -7.77
CA LYS A 389 -24.62 2.40 -9.03
C LYS A 389 -23.82 1.11 -8.83
N SER A 390 -24.19 0.07 -9.57
CA SER A 390 -23.49 -1.21 -9.64
C SER A 390 -22.15 -1.08 -10.36
N ILE A 391 -21.25 -2.02 -10.08
CA ILE A 391 -19.93 -2.14 -10.72
C ILE A 391 -20.12 -2.92 -12.02
N ALA A 392 -19.67 -2.34 -13.14
CA ALA A 392 -19.65 -3.02 -14.43
C ALA A 392 -18.37 -3.87 -14.58
N GLU A 393 -18.24 -4.57 -15.70
CA GLU A 393 -17.06 -5.39 -16.01
C GLU A 393 -15.76 -4.58 -15.86
N ILE A 394 -14.86 -5.06 -15.01
CA ILE A 394 -13.53 -4.49 -14.80
C ILE A 394 -12.59 -5.02 -15.88
N SER A 395 -12.09 -4.13 -16.73
CA SER A 395 -11.14 -4.45 -17.81
C SER A 395 -9.68 -4.26 -17.40
N ARG A 396 -9.43 -3.47 -16.34
CA ARG A 396 -8.10 -3.26 -15.76
C ARG A 396 -8.18 -2.87 -14.29
N PHE A 397 -7.25 -3.37 -13.47
CA PHE A 397 -7.16 -3.00 -12.06
C PHE A 397 -5.69 -2.84 -11.66
N ILE A 398 -5.36 -1.68 -11.10
CA ILE A 398 -4.00 -1.30 -10.70
C ILE A 398 -4.00 -0.91 -9.22
N ILE A 399 -3.11 -1.51 -8.43
CA ILE A 399 -2.77 -1.11 -7.07
C ILE A 399 -1.58 -0.15 -7.12
N ALA A 400 -1.56 0.85 -6.24
CA ALA A 400 -0.52 1.86 -6.08
C ALA A 400 -0.32 2.81 -7.27
N SER A 401 -1.24 2.85 -8.24
CA SER A 401 -1.25 3.84 -9.31
C SER A 401 -2.64 3.97 -9.95
N GLY A 402 -2.80 4.93 -10.85
CA GLY A 402 -4.00 5.04 -11.68
C GLY A 402 -4.10 3.89 -12.70
N GLY A 403 -5.29 3.67 -13.25
CA GLY A 403 -5.58 2.59 -14.21
C GLY A 403 -4.79 2.70 -15.52
N ASN A 404 -4.12 3.83 -15.75
CA ASN A 404 -3.03 3.96 -16.69
C ASN A 404 -1.78 4.40 -15.91
N PRO A 405 -0.93 3.45 -15.46
CA PRO A 405 0.16 3.74 -14.55
C PRO A 405 1.13 4.78 -15.09
N SER A 406 1.46 5.78 -14.26
CA SER A 406 2.44 6.82 -14.55
C SER A 406 3.19 7.25 -13.28
N ILE A 407 4.40 7.75 -13.46
CA ILE A 407 5.30 8.21 -12.38
C ILE A 407 4.65 9.27 -11.49
N ASP A 408 3.86 10.17 -12.06
CA ASP A 408 3.21 11.29 -11.36
C ASP A 408 1.89 10.91 -10.66
N ARG A 409 1.51 9.64 -10.70
CA ARG A 409 0.23 9.13 -10.18
C ARG A 409 0.38 7.87 -9.35
N SER A 410 1.61 7.44 -9.08
CA SER A 410 1.85 6.31 -8.19
C SER A 410 1.74 6.80 -6.75
N TYR A 411 1.23 5.95 -5.86
CA TYR A 411 1.18 6.26 -4.43
C TYR A 411 2.61 6.44 -3.90
N ASP A 412 2.85 7.36 -2.97
CA ASP A 412 4.14 7.41 -2.25
C ASP A 412 3.91 6.98 -0.80
N GLY A 413 4.48 5.82 -0.46
CA GLY A 413 4.20 5.13 0.78
C GLY A 413 4.36 3.62 0.65
N HIS A 414 3.67 2.89 1.52
CA HIS A 414 3.72 1.44 1.62
C HIS A 414 2.31 0.86 1.65
N ILE A 415 2.13 -0.35 1.11
CA ILE A 415 0.87 -1.10 1.14
C ILE A 415 1.16 -2.52 1.62
N ASP A 416 0.26 -3.05 2.43
CA ASP A 416 0.30 -4.45 2.87
C ASP A 416 -1.10 -5.08 2.91
N ASP A 417 -1.19 -6.42 2.94
CA ASP A 417 -2.41 -7.21 3.06
C ASP A 417 -3.60 -6.75 2.19
N PHE A 418 -3.40 -6.63 0.88
CA PHE A 418 -4.44 -6.17 -0.04
C PHE A 418 -5.44 -7.30 -0.34
N SER A 419 -6.67 -7.19 0.16
CA SER A 419 -7.74 -8.16 -0.07
C SER A 419 -8.97 -7.54 -0.74
N VAL A 420 -9.64 -8.34 -1.57
CA VAL A 420 -10.91 -7.98 -2.21
C VAL A 420 -11.94 -9.06 -1.96
N TRP A 421 -13.14 -8.63 -1.56
CA TRP A 421 -14.28 -9.47 -1.26
C TRP A 421 -15.46 -9.05 -2.13
N ASP A 422 -16.22 -10.00 -2.68
CA ASP A 422 -17.39 -9.72 -3.53
C ASP A 422 -18.71 -9.54 -2.73
N VAL A 423 -18.57 -9.27 -1.43
CA VAL A 423 -19.65 -9.03 -0.46
C VAL A 423 -19.37 -7.77 0.36
N GLU A 424 -20.42 -7.21 0.96
CA GLU A 424 -20.28 -6.24 2.04
C GLU A 424 -19.85 -6.93 3.34
N LEU A 425 -18.62 -6.68 3.81
CA LEU A 425 -18.20 -7.07 5.15
C LEU A 425 -18.75 -6.09 6.20
N SER A 426 -19.17 -6.65 7.33
CA SER A 426 -19.51 -5.89 8.54
C SER A 426 -18.27 -5.33 9.22
N GLN A 427 -18.45 -4.34 10.09
CA GLN A 427 -17.35 -3.78 10.89
C GLN A 427 -16.63 -4.85 11.72
N GLU A 428 -17.37 -5.82 12.30
CA GLU A 428 -16.80 -6.91 13.09
C GLU A 428 -15.90 -7.81 12.24
N GLN A 429 -16.35 -8.19 11.03
CA GLN A 429 -15.53 -8.94 10.08
C GLN A 429 -14.27 -8.17 9.65
N ILE A 430 -14.37 -6.85 9.44
CA ILE A 430 -13.22 -6.00 9.10
C ILE A 430 -12.22 -5.93 10.26
N GLN A 431 -12.70 -5.87 11.50
CA GLN A 431 -11.86 -5.87 12.70
C GLN A 431 -11.16 -7.22 12.90
N ASP A 432 -11.83 -8.32 12.56
CA ASP A 432 -11.26 -9.66 12.66
C ASP A 432 -10.11 -9.87 11.67
N ILE A 433 -10.27 -9.48 10.40
CA ILE A 433 -9.23 -9.71 9.37
C ILE A 433 -8.01 -8.78 9.50
N MET A 434 -8.14 -7.61 10.12
CA MET A 434 -7.07 -6.61 10.20
C MET A 434 -5.80 -7.13 10.92
N TYR A 435 -5.92 -8.12 11.79
CA TYR A 435 -4.81 -8.65 12.61
C TYR A 435 -4.55 -10.14 12.39
N THR A 436 -5.13 -10.73 11.34
CA THR A 436 -4.98 -12.16 11.07
C THR A 436 -4.78 -12.40 9.58
N GLU A 437 -3.79 -13.24 9.26
CA GLU A 437 -3.65 -13.79 7.91
C GLU A 437 -4.96 -14.48 7.48
N ILE A 438 -5.44 -14.15 6.30
CA ILE A 438 -6.72 -14.68 5.79
C ILE A 438 -6.48 -16.07 5.19
N ASP A 439 -7.04 -17.09 5.82
CA ASP A 439 -6.97 -18.47 5.31
C ASP A 439 -8.36 -19.08 5.07
N TRP A 440 -8.36 -20.31 4.57
CA TRP A 440 -9.57 -21.08 4.27
C TRP A 440 -10.52 -21.29 5.47
N SER A 441 -10.08 -21.01 6.70
CA SER A 441 -10.89 -21.11 7.90
C SER A 441 -11.74 -19.86 8.17
N HIS A 442 -11.47 -18.74 7.49
CA HIS A 442 -12.27 -17.53 7.60
C HIS A 442 -13.73 -17.81 7.16
N PRO A 443 -14.75 -17.40 7.95
CA PRO A 443 -16.16 -17.73 7.66
C PRO A 443 -16.63 -17.32 6.26
N ASP A 444 -16.13 -16.19 5.76
CA ASP A 444 -16.49 -15.62 4.46
C ASP A 444 -15.44 -15.88 3.37
N TYR A 445 -14.51 -16.82 3.57
CA TYR A 445 -13.42 -17.10 2.61
C TYR A 445 -13.93 -17.42 1.19
N SER A 446 -15.17 -17.91 1.04
CA SER A 446 -15.78 -18.13 -0.28
C SER A 446 -16.03 -16.85 -1.07
N ASP A 447 -16.14 -15.72 -0.38
CA ASP A 447 -16.41 -14.40 -0.94
C ASP A 447 -15.10 -13.61 -1.15
N LEU A 448 -13.94 -14.15 -0.70
CA LEU A 448 -12.61 -13.61 -0.97
C LEU A 448 -12.21 -13.91 -2.42
N VAL A 449 -12.10 -12.87 -3.24
CA VAL A 449 -11.74 -12.99 -4.66
C VAL A 449 -10.28 -12.65 -4.95
N LEU A 450 -9.58 -11.99 -4.04
CA LEU A 450 -8.17 -11.65 -4.15
C LEU A 450 -7.55 -11.48 -2.77
N TYR A 451 -6.34 -12.01 -2.55
CA TYR A 451 -5.53 -11.66 -1.37
C TYR A 451 -4.03 -11.66 -1.71
N TYR A 452 -3.42 -10.48 -1.60
CA TYR A 452 -1.98 -10.26 -1.74
C TYR A 452 -1.41 -9.81 -0.40
N ASP A 453 -0.63 -10.68 0.24
CA ASP A 453 0.02 -10.43 1.53
C ASP A 453 1.41 -9.77 1.38
N PHE A 454 1.90 -9.63 0.14
CA PHE A 454 3.19 -9.05 -0.22
C PHE A 454 4.41 -9.68 0.46
N ASN A 455 4.30 -10.91 0.96
CA ASN A 455 5.34 -11.59 1.73
C ASN A 455 6.38 -12.34 0.89
N GLU A 456 6.41 -12.11 -0.43
CA GLU A 456 7.39 -12.75 -1.29
C GLU A 456 8.80 -12.32 -0.93
N THR A 457 9.74 -13.26 -1.05
CA THR A 457 11.15 -12.94 -0.81
C THR A 457 11.63 -11.88 -1.79
N PRO A 458 12.17 -10.73 -1.34
CA PRO A 458 12.63 -9.67 -2.24
C PRO A 458 13.59 -10.19 -3.32
N GLY A 459 13.28 -9.86 -4.58
CA GLY A 459 14.02 -10.34 -5.75
C GLY A 459 13.63 -11.74 -6.25
N SER A 460 12.54 -12.34 -5.74
CA SER A 460 11.97 -13.61 -6.22
C SER A 460 11.40 -13.50 -7.65
N GLY A 461 11.06 -12.31 -8.11
CA GLY A 461 10.51 -12.05 -9.44
C GLY A 461 9.62 -10.81 -9.46
N ASN A 462 8.70 -10.79 -10.42
CA ASN A 462 7.73 -9.70 -10.63
C ASN A 462 6.29 -10.21 -10.45
N LEU A 463 6.10 -11.22 -9.61
CA LEU A 463 4.79 -11.80 -9.31
C LEU A 463 4.49 -11.64 -7.83
N ILE A 464 3.25 -11.29 -7.52
CA ILE A 464 2.66 -11.33 -6.19
C ILE A 464 1.67 -12.49 -6.17
N GLU A 465 1.84 -13.44 -5.26
CA GLU A 465 1.03 -14.65 -5.14
C GLU A 465 -0.36 -14.31 -4.63
N ASP A 466 -1.39 -14.87 -5.27
CA ASP A 466 -2.77 -14.74 -4.79
C ASP A 466 -3.09 -15.87 -3.80
N HIS A 467 -3.30 -15.50 -2.54
CA HIS A 467 -3.65 -16.41 -1.47
C HIS A 467 -5.15 -16.72 -1.39
N SER A 468 -5.97 -16.18 -2.30
CA SER A 468 -7.39 -16.53 -2.43
C SER A 468 -7.60 -17.87 -3.15
N SER A 469 -8.86 -18.29 -3.27
CA SER A 469 -9.20 -19.48 -4.05
C SER A 469 -9.03 -19.31 -5.57
N GLN A 470 -8.81 -18.09 -6.07
CA GLN A 470 -8.67 -17.79 -7.50
C GLN A 470 -7.26 -18.10 -8.03
N ASN A 471 -6.22 -18.06 -7.19
CA ASN A 471 -4.81 -18.23 -7.57
C ASN A 471 -4.41 -17.35 -8.77
N ALA A 472 -4.81 -16.09 -8.76
CA ALA A 472 -4.56 -15.12 -9.82
C ALA A 472 -3.40 -14.18 -9.46
N ASP A 473 -2.17 -14.68 -9.62
CA ASP A 473 -0.95 -13.92 -9.32
C ASP A 473 -0.88 -12.57 -10.07
N GLY A 474 -0.54 -11.52 -9.32
CA GLY A 474 -0.43 -10.16 -9.82
C GLY A 474 0.93 -9.90 -10.46
N TYR A 475 0.95 -9.09 -11.52
CA TYR A 475 2.24 -8.60 -12.05
C TYR A 475 2.65 -7.34 -11.31
N PHE A 476 3.88 -7.31 -10.81
CA PHE A 476 4.36 -6.20 -9.99
C PHE A 476 5.63 -5.55 -10.58
N LEU A 477 5.68 -4.22 -10.49
CA LEU A 477 6.88 -3.42 -10.67
C LEU A 477 7.10 -2.58 -9.42
N GLY A 478 8.24 -2.73 -8.75
CA GLY A 478 8.63 -1.96 -7.57
C GLY A 478 9.54 -2.78 -6.66
N GLU A 479 9.56 -2.45 -5.37
CA GLU A 479 10.36 -3.14 -4.35
C GLU A 479 9.45 -3.70 -3.24
N LEU A 480 9.80 -4.88 -2.72
CA LEU A 480 9.26 -5.38 -1.46
C LEU A 480 10.29 -5.12 -0.37
N ASN A 481 9.87 -4.52 0.73
CA ASN A 481 10.73 -4.21 1.86
C ASN A 481 10.18 -4.83 3.13
N ARG A 482 11.09 -5.02 4.10
CA ARG A 482 10.81 -5.75 5.33
C ARG A 482 10.35 -4.78 6.41
N GLU A 483 9.32 -5.15 7.17
CA GLU A 483 8.88 -4.39 8.36
C GLU A 483 9.91 -4.38 9.50
#